data_AF-A0A855KLX0-F1
#
_entry.id   AF-A0A855KLX0-F1
#
_cell.length_a   1.000
_cell.length_b   1.000
_cell.length_c   1.000
_cell.angle_alpha   90.00
_cell.angle_beta   90.00
_cell.angle_gamma   90.00
#
_symmetry.space_group_name_H-M   'P 1'
#
loop_
_entity.id
_entity.type
_entity.pdbx_description
1 polymer ?
#
loop_
_entity_poly.entity_id
_entity_poly.type
_entity_poly.pdbx_seq_one_letter_code
_entity_poly.pdbx_strand_id
1 'polypeptide(L)'
;MKQMLSGCFSLMLAGWILYTIAPEAPCERVERGALPVRVAFDGVRWAGRNYLSTDARIDLLSWSLDADAATQSFISRLFYGPTLNCKA
;
A
#
# COMPACT_ATOMS: atom_id res chain seq x y z
N MET A 1 -9.37 26.40 -1.54
CA MET A 1 -8.32 25.42 -1.19
C MET A 1 -8.86 24.10 -0.64
N LYS A 2 -9.67 24.07 0.43
CA LYS A 2 -10.23 22.81 0.98
C LYS A 2 -11.01 21.96 -0.03
N GLN A 3 -11.85 22.58 -0.87
CA GLN A 3 -12.58 21.87 -1.93
C GLN A 3 -11.67 21.32 -3.04
N MET A 4 -10.59 22.02 -3.38
CA MET A 4 -9.62 21.52 -4.37
C MET A 4 -8.83 20.32 -3.85
N LEU A 5 -8.43 20.34 -2.58
CA LEU A 5 -7.77 19.21 -1.92
C LEU A 5 -8.67 17.99 -1.85
N SER A 6 -9.95 18.18 -1.50
CA SER A 6 -10.95 17.11 -1.49
C SER A 6 -11.18 16.50 -2.88
N GLY A 7 -11.28 17.34 -3.92
CA GLY A 7 -11.42 16.88 -5.30
C GLY A 7 -10.22 16.08 -5.79
N CYS A 8 -9.00 16.54 -5.50
CA CYS A 8 -7.78 15.83 -5.87
C CYS A 8 -7.67 14.46 -5.18
N PHE A 9 -7.94 14.41 -3.86
CA PHE A 9 -7.95 13.14 -3.12
C PHE A 9 -8.98 12.15 -3.68
N SER A 10 -10.18 12.64 -4.02
CA SER A 10 -11.24 11.81 -4.60
C SER A 10 -10.83 11.23 -5.96
N LEU A 11 -10.18 12.02 -6.80
CA LEU A 11 -9.65 11.55 -8.09
C LEU A 11 -8.53 10.52 -7.92
N MET A 12 -7.61 10.73 -6.98
CA MET A 12 -6.57 9.75 -6.67
C MET A 12 -7.16 8.44 -6.15
N LEU A 13 -8.16 8.52 -5.26
CA LEU A 13 -8.85 7.35 -4.74
C LEU A 13 -9.55 6.57 -5.87
N ALA A 14 -10.31 7.26 -6.71
CA ALA A 14 -10.98 6.64 -7.86
C ALA A 14 -9.98 6.02 -8.84
N GLY A 15 -8.90 6.72 -9.15
CA GLY A 15 -7.83 6.23 -10.02
C GLY A 15 -7.15 4.97 -9.45
N TRP A 16 -6.87 4.95 -8.15
CA TRP A 16 -6.30 3.79 -7.47
C TRP A 16 -7.25 2.59 -7.49
N ILE A 17 -8.55 2.79 -7.25
CA ILE A 17 -9.54 1.71 -7.34
C ILE A 17 -9.55 1.10 -8.74
N LEU A 18 -9.63 1.94 -9.78
CA LEU A 18 -9.62 1.49 -11.18
C LEU A 18 -8.32 0.75 -11.53
N TYR A 19 -7.18 1.29 -11.11
CA TYR A 19 -5.87 0.65 -11.29
C TYR A 19 -5.79 -0.73 -10.60
N THR A 20 -6.41 -0.86 -9.44
CA THR A 20 -6.41 -2.09 -8.63
C THR A 20 -7.28 -3.19 -9.23
N ILE A 21 -8.44 -2.86 -9.79
CA ILE A 21 -9.37 -3.86 -10.34
C ILE A 21 -9.09 -4.25 -11.80
N ALA A 22 -8.34 -3.42 -12.53
CA ALA A 22 -8.07 -3.61 -13.96
C ALA A 22 -7.38 -4.94 -14.35
N PRO A 23 -6.43 -5.50 -13.58
CA PRO A 23 -5.83 -6.79 -13.91
C PRO A 23 -6.84 -7.93 -13.87
N GLU A 24 -6.61 -9.00 -14.63
CA GLU A 24 -7.40 -10.22 -14.51
C GLU A 24 -6.93 -11.10 -13.35
N ALA A 25 -5.62 -11.13 -13.09
CA ALA A 25 -5.00 -11.97 -12.08
C ALA A 25 -5.34 -11.48 -10.65
N PRO A 26 -5.94 -12.32 -9.79
CA PRO A 26 -6.28 -11.95 -8.41
C PRO A 26 -5.09 -11.46 -7.59
N CYS A 27 -3.91 -12.07 -7.76
CA CYS A 27 -2.72 -11.69 -7.02
C CYS A 27 -2.17 -10.32 -7.43
N GLU A 28 -2.29 -9.95 -8.71
CA GLU A 28 -1.91 -8.62 -9.16
C GLU A 28 -2.86 -7.56 -8.57
N ARG A 29 -4.15 -7.86 -8.44
CA ARG A 29 -5.11 -6.98 -7.76
C ARG A 29 -4.78 -6.82 -6.27
N VAL A 30 -4.40 -7.91 -5.59
CA VAL A 30 -3.97 -7.88 -4.18
C VAL A 30 -2.73 -7.01 -4.01
N GLU A 31 -1.74 -7.18 -4.89
CA GLU A 31 -0.50 -6.40 -4.86
C GLU A 31 -0.78 -4.90 -5.08
N ARG A 32 -1.55 -4.55 -6.11
CA ARG A 32 -1.93 -3.16 -6.40
C ARG A 32 -2.83 -2.56 -5.31
N GLY A 33 -3.63 -3.37 -4.64
CA GLY A 33 -4.45 -2.96 -3.51
C GLY A 33 -3.61 -2.54 -2.29
N ALA A 34 -2.40 -3.06 -2.13
CA ALA A 34 -1.51 -2.66 -1.04
C ALA A 34 -0.73 -1.35 -1.32
N LEU A 35 -0.85 -0.79 -2.54
CA LEU A 35 -0.13 0.41 -2.96
C LEU A 35 -0.22 1.61 -1.99
N PRO A 36 -1.40 1.95 -1.40
CA PRO A 36 -1.48 3.09 -0.49
C PRO A 36 -0.60 2.93 0.76
N VAL A 37 -0.45 1.70 1.25
CA VAL A 37 0.42 1.39 2.40
C VAL A 37 1.88 1.61 2.03
N ARG A 38 2.32 1.11 0.86
CA ARG A 38 3.69 1.34 0.36
C ARG A 38 4.00 2.83 0.24
N VAL A 39 3.09 3.60 -0.37
CA VAL A 39 3.24 5.06 -0.53
C VAL A 39 3.31 5.78 0.81
N ALA A 40 2.50 5.37 1.80
CA ALA A 40 2.55 5.96 3.14
C ALA A 40 3.93 5.72 3.79
N PHE A 41 4.45 4.49 3.74
CA PHE A 41 5.77 4.16 4.27
C PHE A 41 6.92 4.81 3.49
N ASP A 42 6.81 4.94 2.16
CA ASP A 42 7.76 5.73 1.35
C ASP A 42 7.79 7.19 1.83
N GLY A 43 6.63 7.78 2.08
CA GLY A 43 6.50 9.13 2.62
C GLY A 43 7.16 9.29 3.99
N VAL A 44 6.94 8.33 4.90
CA VAL A 44 7.58 8.32 6.23
C VAL A 44 9.10 8.15 6.11
N ARG A 45 9.58 7.22 5.27
CA ARG A 45 11.01 7.03 4.99
C ARG A 45 11.65 8.30 4.45
N TRP A 46 10.99 8.94 3.50
CA TRP A 46 11.47 10.18 2.91
C TRP A 46 11.53 11.33 3.93
N ALA A 47 10.49 11.51 4.75
CA ALA A 47 10.44 12.53 5.78
C ALA A 47 11.48 12.27 6.89
N GLY A 48 11.66 11.01 7.29
CA GLY A 48 12.58 10.60 8.35
C GLY A 48 14.05 10.54 7.96
N ARG A 49 14.40 10.63 6.66
CA ARG A 49 15.77 10.36 6.15
C ARG A 49 16.88 11.25 6.71
N ASN A 50 16.56 12.40 7.30
CA ASN A 50 17.54 13.31 7.90
C ASN A 50 17.46 13.36 9.44
N TYR A 51 16.43 12.72 10.03
CA TYR A 51 16.10 12.84 11.45
C TYR A 51 16.20 11.51 12.19
N LEU A 52 16.15 10.38 11.48
CA LEU A 52 16.24 9.04 12.04
C LEU A 52 17.68 8.54 12.04
N SER A 53 18.06 7.83 13.11
CA SER A 53 19.28 7.03 13.18
C SER A 53 19.26 5.90 12.15
N THR A 54 20.43 5.30 11.88
CA THR A 54 20.53 4.16 10.96
C THR A 54 19.63 3.01 11.40
N ASP A 55 19.65 2.65 12.68
CA ASP A 55 18.85 1.55 13.23
C ASP A 55 17.35 1.83 13.05
N ALA A 56 16.89 3.05 13.35
CA ALA A 56 15.49 3.42 13.16
C ALA A 56 15.05 3.38 11.69
N ARG A 57 15.96 3.62 10.74
CA ARG A 57 15.66 3.45 9.31
C ARG A 57 15.53 1.99 8.91
N ILE A 58 16.36 1.12 9.47
CA ILE A 58 16.30 -0.33 9.25
C ILE A 58 15.00 -0.89 9.83
N ASP A 59 14.65 -0.51 11.06
CA ASP A 59 13.40 -0.92 11.69
C ASP A 59 12.18 -0.47 10.87
N LEU A 60 12.21 0.76 10.37
CA LEU A 60 11.13 1.30 9.56
C LEU A 60 11.03 0.60 8.18
N LEU A 61 12.15 0.12 7.63
CA LEU A 61 12.13 -0.74 6.45
C LEU A 61 11.44 -2.07 6.77
N SER A 62 11.81 -2.74 7.86
CA SER A 62 11.17 -3.98 8.31
C SER A 62 9.67 -3.81 8.50
N TRP A 63 9.26 -2.77 9.23
CA TRP A 63 7.86 -2.44 9.43
C TRP A 63 7.10 -2.20 8.12
N SER A 64 7.73 -1.56 7.13
CA SER A 64 7.08 -1.34 5.84
C SER A 64 6.84 -2.65 5.07
N LEU A 65 7.75 -3.62 5.17
CA LEU A 65 7.60 -4.93 4.56
C LEU A 65 6.52 -5.75 5.27
N ASP A 66 6.52 -5.74 6.60
CA ASP A 66 5.52 -6.44 7.41
C ASP A 66 4.11 -5.87 7.18
N ALA A 67 3.98 -4.55 7.13
CA ALA A 67 2.71 -3.89 6.86
C ALA A 67 2.20 -4.16 5.44
N ASP A 68 3.08 -4.18 4.43
CA ASP A 68 2.70 -4.54 3.06
C ASP A 68 2.22 -5.99 3.00
N ALA A 69 2.97 -6.93 3.58
CA ALA A 69 2.60 -8.34 3.62
C ALA A 69 1.28 -8.58 4.38
N ALA A 70 1.09 -7.91 5.51
CA ALA A 70 -0.15 -7.99 6.29
C ALA A 70 -1.34 -7.44 5.50
N THR A 71 -1.15 -6.32 4.79
CA THR A 71 -2.19 -5.70 3.94
C THR A 71 -2.56 -6.60 2.78
N GLN A 72 -1.58 -7.16 2.07
CA GLN A 72 -1.84 -8.13 1.00
C GLN A 72 -2.57 -9.37 1.53
N SER A 73 -2.18 -9.89 2.69
CA SER A 73 -2.87 -11.01 3.32
C SER A 73 -4.31 -10.66 3.71
N PHE A 74 -4.56 -9.45 4.20
CA PHE A 74 -5.89 -8.97 4.54
C PHE A 74 -6.77 -8.86 3.30
N ILE A 75 -6.28 -8.20 2.24
CA ILE A 75 -7.01 -8.03 0.97
C ILE A 75 -7.29 -9.39 0.32
N SER A 76 -6.29 -10.28 0.26
CA SER A 76 -6.45 -11.64 -0.25
C SER A 76 -7.61 -12.36 0.46
N ARG A 77 -7.60 -12.38 1.81
CA ARG A 77 -8.64 -13.06 2.59
C ARG A 77 -10.01 -12.40 2.43
N LEU A 78 -10.07 -11.08 2.40
CA LEU A 78 -11.32 -10.33 2.34
C LEU A 78 -12.05 -10.54 1.00
N PHE A 79 -11.33 -10.55 -0.12
CA PHE A 79 -11.94 -10.57 -1.45
C PHE A 79 -11.86 -11.92 -2.16
N TYR A 80 -10.92 -12.80 -1.80
CA TYR A 80 -10.66 -14.05 -2.50
C TYR A 80 -10.65 -15.29 -1.60
N GLY A 81 -10.81 -15.09 -0.29
CA GLY A 81 -10.85 -16.19 0.69
C GLY A 81 -9.47 -16.77 1.02
N PRO A 82 -9.42 -17.82 1.87
CA PRO A 82 -8.17 -18.36 2.42
C PRO A 82 -7.34 -19.17 1.41
N THR A 83 -7.89 -19.51 0.25
CA THR A 83 -7.25 -20.36 -0.75
C THR A 83 -6.32 -19.60 -1.71
N LEU A 84 -6.44 -18.27 -1.78
CA LEU A 84 -5.57 -17.47 -2.64
C LEU A 84 -4.21 -17.25 -1.97
N ASN A 85 -3.19 -17.98 -2.41
CA ASN A 85 -1.80 -17.76 -2.02
C ASN A 85 -1.04 -17.01 -3.12
N CYS A 86 -0.71 -15.75 -2.85
CA CYS A 86 0.04 -14.89 -3.76
C CYS A 86 1.54 -14.82 -3.45
N LYS A 87 2.01 -15.63 -2.49
CA LYS A 87 3.44 -15.82 -2.26
C LYS A 87 3.95 -16.83 -3.29
N ALA A 88 4.71 -16.34 -4.27
CA ALA A 88 5.59 -17.17 -5.09
C ALA A 88 6.73 -17.73 -4.23
#